data_AF-A0A6P1EL43-F1
#
_entry.id   AF-A0A6P1EL43-F1
#
_cell.length_a   1.000
_cell.length_b   1.000
_cell.length_c   1.000
_cell.angle_alpha   90.00
_cell.angle_beta   90.00
_cell.angle_gamma   90.00
#
_symmetry.space_group_name_H-M   'P 1'
#
loop_
_entity.id
_entity.type
_entity.pdbx_description
1 polymer ?
#
loop_
_entity_poly.entity_id
_entity_poly.type
_entity_poly.pdbx_seq_one_letter_code
_entity_poly.pdbx_strand_id
1 'polypeptide(L)'
;MGKGMAYLVLVVLGALALWYSGLLDEFRAGGNLQARETFWREQVQAAALDGGSRAAVERFAARHQLALQCDAVPAGSDLIECLADDPQARGGTATHPMTLQLFFMFYGDRLHTFTSTPRPLE
;
A
#
# COMPACT_ATOMS: atom_id res chain seq x y z
N MET A 1 -37.55 9.44 -34.84
CA MET A 1 -37.00 8.12 -34.42
C MET A 1 -35.50 7.92 -34.71
N GLY A 2 -34.83 8.71 -35.55
CA GLY A 2 -33.40 8.46 -35.90
C GLY A 2 -32.34 8.92 -34.88
N LYS A 3 -32.62 9.95 -34.06
CA LYS A 3 -31.62 10.50 -33.12
C LYS A 3 -31.33 9.55 -31.94
N GLY A 4 -32.35 8.86 -31.42
CA GLY A 4 -32.20 7.90 -30.32
C GLY A 4 -31.31 6.70 -30.69
N MET A 5 -31.42 6.22 -31.94
CA MET A 5 -30.56 5.15 -32.46
C MET A 5 -29.10 5.59 -32.59
N ALA A 6 -28.85 6.85 -33.00
CA ALA A 6 -27.49 7.40 -33.09
C ALA A 6 -26.80 7.50 -31.72
N TYR A 7 -27.54 7.89 -30.67
CA TYR A 7 -27.00 7.91 -29.31
C TYR A 7 -26.70 6.50 -28.77
N LEU A 8 -27.58 5.53 -29.05
CA LEU A 8 -27.35 4.14 -28.66
C LEU A 8 -26.10 3.55 -29.34
N VAL A 9 -25.90 3.83 -30.63
CA VAL A 9 -24.70 3.38 -31.35
C VAL A 9 -23.44 4.01 -30.77
N LEU A 10 -23.46 5.30 -30.44
CA LEU A 10 -22.30 5.97 -29.82
C LEU A 10 -21.98 5.43 -28.43
N VAL A 11 -22.99 5.12 -27.62
CA VAL A 11 -22.79 4.50 -26.29
C VAL A 11 -22.18 3.10 -26.43
N VAL A 12 -22.67 2.30 -27.37
CA VAL A 12 -22.14 0.95 -27.62
C VAL A 12 -20.70 1.00 -28.14
N LEU A 13 -20.40 1.92 -29.07
CA LEU A 13 -19.03 2.10 -29.57
C LEU A 13 -18.09 2.64 -28.49
N GLY A 14 -18.55 3.57 -27.63
CA GLY A 14 -17.78 4.05 -26.49
C GLY A 14 -17.50 2.95 -25.46
N ALA A 15 -18.49 2.12 -25.15
CA ALA A 15 -18.33 0.98 -24.25
C ALA A 15 -17.37 -0.08 -24.82
N LEU A 16 -17.45 -0.37 -26.13
CA LEU A 16 -16.52 -1.27 -26.82
C LEU A 16 -15.10 -0.71 -26.86
N ALA A 17 -14.94 0.59 -27.09
CA ALA A 17 -13.63 1.25 -27.08
C ALA A 17 -12.98 1.19 -25.69
N LEU A 18 -13.76 1.39 -24.61
CA LEU A 18 -13.30 1.26 -23.23
C LEU A 18 -12.99 -0.19 -22.82
N TRP A 19 -13.68 -1.16 -23.41
CA TRP A 19 -13.40 -2.58 -23.24
C TRP A 19 -12.10 -2.98 -23.96
N TYR A 20 -11.93 -2.56 -25.21
CA TYR A 20 -10.76 -2.91 -26.02
C TYR A 20 -9.47 -2.21 -25.54
N SER A 21 -9.58 -1.04 -24.92
CA SER A 21 -8.44 -0.30 -24.39
C SER A 21 -7.89 -0.85 -23.07
N GLY A 22 -8.52 -1.87 -22.47
CA GLY A 22 -8.08 -2.44 -21.20
C GLY A 22 -8.35 -1.56 -19.97
N LEU A 23 -8.89 -0.35 -20.15
CA LEU A 23 -9.24 0.58 -19.06
C LEU A 23 -10.23 -0.04 -18.06
N LEU A 24 -11.15 -0.89 -18.53
CA LEU A 24 -12.06 -1.61 -17.65
C LEU A 24 -11.38 -2.70 -16.82
N ASP A 25 -10.34 -3.35 -17.35
CA ASP A 25 -9.54 -4.32 -16.59
C ASP A 25 -8.61 -3.62 -15.59
N GLU A 26 -8.11 -2.43 -15.92
CA GLU A 26 -7.36 -1.56 -14.99
C GLU A 26 -8.21 -1.10 -13.80
N PHE A 27 -9.52 -0.84 -13.99
CA PHE A 27 -10.45 -0.55 -12.90
C PHE A 27 -10.92 -1.80 -12.15
N ARG A 28 -10.92 -3.00 -12.77
CA ARG A 28 -11.40 -4.25 -12.16
C ARG A 28 -10.38 -4.96 -11.30
N ALA A 29 -9.09 -4.70 -11.50
CA ALA A 29 -8.05 -5.07 -10.54
C ALA A 29 -8.16 -4.14 -9.32
N GLY A 30 -9.24 -4.28 -8.54
CA GLY A 30 -9.56 -3.44 -7.41
C GLY A 30 -8.40 -3.41 -6.41
N GLY A 31 -7.68 -2.30 -6.39
CA GLY A 31 -6.60 -2.09 -5.44
C GLY A 31 -7.13 -2.09 -4.02
N ASN A 32 -6.40 -2.73 -3.11
CA ASN A 32 -6.76 -2.78 -1.69
C ASN A 32 -5.88 -1.85 -0.83
N LEU A 33 -5.04 -1.02 -1.44
CA LEU A 33 -4.06 -0.16 -0.75
C LEU A 33 -4.69 0.64 0.39
N GLN A 34 -5.81 1.34 0.14
CA GLN A 34 -6.52 2.11 1.15
C GLN A 34 -6.98 1.24 2.33
N ALA A 35 -7.55 0.05 2.04
CA ALA A 35 -8.01 -0.87 3.08
C ALA A 35 -6.84 -1.43 3.90
N ARG A 36 -5.69 -1.67 3.25
CA ARG A 36 -4.46 -2.12 3.92
C ARG A 36 -3.83 -1.02 4.75
N GLU A 37 -3.82 0.23 4.29
CA GLU A 37 -3.40 1.39 5.08
C GLU A 37 -4.21 1.52 6.37
N THR A 38 -5.54 1.43 6.26
CA THR A 38 -6.42 1.45 7.43
C THR A 38 -6.15 0.27 8.35
N PHE A 39 -6.05 -0.95 7.80
CA PHE A 39 -5.74 -2.15 8.56
C PHE A 39 -4.44 -2.01 9.37
N TRP A 40 -3.35 -1.54 8.77
CA TRP A 40 -2.08 -1.43 9.50
C TRP A 40 -2.10 -0.37 10.58
N ARG A 41 -2.76 0.77 10.33
CA ARG A 41 -2.95 1.80 11.35
C ARG A 41 -3.69 1.24 12.56
N GLU A 42 -4.77 0.50 12.34
CA GLU A 42 -5.54 -0.14 13.41
C GLU A 42 -4.71 -1.22 14.13
N GLN A 43 -3.95 -2.03 13.40
CA GLN A 43 -3.12 -3.09 13.99
C GLN A 43 -1.99 -2.53 14.86
N VAL A 44 -1.31 -1.46 14.42
CA VAL A 44 -0.24 -0.81 15.17
C VAL A 44 -0.79 -0.16 16.44
N GLN A 45 -1.96 0.50 16.35
CA GLN A 45 -2.66 1.07 17.49
C GLN A 45 -3.12 -0.02 18.48
N ALA A 46 -3.74 -1.09 17.99
CA ALA A 46 -4.21 -2.20 18.83
C ALA A 46 -3.06 -2.93 19.53
N ALA A 47 -1.90 -3.01 18.88
CA ALA A 47 -0.68 -3.56 19.46
C ALA A 47 0.04 -2.59 20.42
N ALA A 48 -0.47 -1.35 20.59
CA ALA A 48 0.10 -0.29 21.41
C ALA A 48 1.59 -0.08 21.14
N LEU A 49 1.97 -0.07 19.86
CA LEU A 49 3.37 0.06 19.46
C LEU A 49 3.89 1.49 19.57
N ASP A 50 3.01 2.49 19.74
CA ASP A 50 3.41 3.88 19.95
C ASP A 50 4.28 4.01 21.20
N GLY A 51 5.55 4.40 21.01
CA GLY A 51 6.55 4.43 22.09
C GLY A 51 7.07 3.04 22.53
N GLY A 52 6.64 1.97 21.87
CA GLY A 52 7.09 0.59 22.10
C GLY A 52 8.53 0.35 21.67
N SER A 53 9.12 -0.76 22.13
CA SER A 53 10.52 -1.10 21.81
C SER A 53 10.70 -1.65 20.40
N ARG A 54 11.91 -1.57 19.84
CA ARG A 54 12.23 -2.21 18.56
C ARG A 54 11.95 -3.70 18.57
N ALA A 55 12.29 -4.39 19.66
CA ALA A 55 11.97 -5.80 19.86
C ALA A 55 10.45 -6.09 19.89
N ALA A 56 9.60 -5.12 20.26
CA ALA A 56 8.15 -5.28 20.16
C ALA A 56 7.68 -5.20 18.71
N VAL A 57 8.23 -4.28 17.92
CA VAL A 57 7.94 -4.13 16.49
C VAL A 57 8.46 -5.33 15.69
N GLU A 58 9.65 -5.84 15.99
CA GLU A 58 10.20 -7.06 15.36
C GLU A 58 9.28 -8.27 15.60
N ARG A 59 8.81 -8.45 16.83
CA ARG A 59 7.84 -9.52 17.16
C ARG A 59 6.50 -9.31 16.46
N PHE A 60 6.02 -8.07 16.37
CA PHE A 60 4.81 -7.73 15.64
C PHE A 60 4.95 -8.07 14.15
N ALA A 61 6.05 -7.66 13.53
CA ALA A 61 6.37 -7.96 12.14
C ALA A 61 6.44 -9.46 11.88
N ALA A 62 7.14 -10.21 12.74
CA ALA A 62 7.25 -11.66 12.63
C ALA A 62 5.87 -12.35 12.68
N ARG A 63 4.97 -11.91 13.58
CA ARG A 63 3.59 -12.45 13.66
C ARG A 63 2.79 -12.19 12.39
N HIS A 64 3.09 -11.10 11.69
CA HIS A 64 2.41 -10.72 10.46
C HIS A 64 3.20 -11.05 9.20
N GLN A 65 4.26 -11.86 9.29
CA GLN A 65 5.10 -12.28 8.16
C GLN A 65 5.69 -11.10 7.37
N LEU A 66 5.98 -9.99 8.05
CA LEU A 66 6.64 -8.82 7.48
C LEU A 66 8.16 -9.01 7.52
N ALA A 67 8.81 -8.75 6.40
CA ALA A 67 10.27 -8.70 6.31
C ALA A 67 10.75 -7.28 6.62
N LEU A 68 11.17 -7.05 7.88
CA LEU A 68 11.75 -5.77 8.29
C LEU A 68 13.20 -5.65 7.80
N GLN A 69 13.51 -4.50 7.21
CA GLN A 69 14.86 -4.05 6.87
C GLN A 69 15.13 -2.79 7.67
N CYS A 70 16.14 -2.80 8.54
CA CYS A 70 16.41 -1.70 9.45
C CYS A 70 17.81 -1.12 9.21
N ASP A 71 17.88 0.19 9.04
CA ASP A 71 19.12 0.93 8.81
C ASP A 71 19.24 2.12 9.77
N ALA A 72 20.46 2.41 10.21
CA ALA A 72 20.74 3.63 10.96
C ALA A 72 20.90 4.81 9.99
N VAL A 73 20.13 5.88 10.19
CA VAL A 73 20.06 7.01 9.26
C VAL A 73 20.28 8.32 10.02
N PRO A 74 21.38 9.07 9.80
CA PRO A 74 22.58 8.67 9.06
C PRO A 74 23.37 7.57 9.79
N ALA A 75 24.28 6.90 9.08
CA ALA A 75 25.06 5.79 9.62
C ALA A 75 25.75 6.15 10.95
N GLY A 76 25.54 5.33 11.99
CA GLY A 76 26.08 5.55 13.33
C GLY A 76 25.25 6.46 14.23
N SER A 77 24.06 6.91 13.81
CA SER A 77 23.11 7.63 14.66
C SER A 77 22.24 6.69 15.50
N ASP A 78 21.58 7.26 16.50
CA ASP A 78 20.52 6.60 17.28
C ASP A 78 19.16 6.60 16.55
N LEU A 79 19.10 7.14 15.33
CA LEU A 79 17.89 7.15 14.50
C LEU A 79 17.92 5.91 13.60
N ILE A 80 16.95 5.02 13.80
CA ILE A 80 16.82 3.78 13.04
C ILE A 80 15.53 3.81 12.25
N GLU A 81 15.64 3.58 10.95
CA GLU A 81 14.51 3.45 10.05
C GLU A 81 14.34 1.98 9.70
N CYS A 82 13.16 1.44 9.96
CA CYS A 82 12.80 0.08 9.57
C CYS A 82 11.67 0.10 8.54
N LEU A 83 11.89 -0.58 7.43
CA LEU A 83 10.96 -0.70 6.31
C LEU A 83 10.45 -2.13 6.20
N ALA A 84 9.18 -2.30 5.84
CA ALA A 84 8.61 -3.59 5.45
C ALA A 84 7.54 -3.39 4.39
N ASP A 85 7.51 -4.25 3.37
CA ASP A 85 6.43 -4.24 2.39
C ASP A 85 5.31 -5.20 2.83
N ASP A 86 4.06 -4.78 2.63
CA ASP A 86 2.90 -5.60 2.91
C ASP A 86 2.67 -6.63 1.79
N PRO A 87 2.83 -7.94 2.06
CA PRO A 87 2.72 -8.97 1.02
C PRO A 87 1.30 -9.14 0.46
N GLN A 88 0.29 -8.59 1.14
CA GLN A 88 -1.11 -8.68 0.74
C GLN A 88 -1.62 -7.39 0.09
N ALA A 89 -0.82 -6.32 0.10
CA ALA A 89 -1.16 -5.08 -0.57
C ALA A 89 -0.99 -5.21 -2.08
N ARG A 90 -2.02 -4.82 -2.82
CA ARG A 90 -2.02 -4.77 -4.28
C ARG A 90 -2.77 -3.53 -4.74
N GLY A 91 -2.23 -2.86 -5.74
CA GLY A 91 -2.90 -1.75 -6.43
C GLY A 91 -2.10 -1.32 -7.65
N GLY A 92 -2.39 -0.10 -8.12
CA GLY A 92 -1.78 0.43 -9.34
C GLY A 92 -2.42 -0.17 -10.60
N THR A 93 -1.74 -0.01 -11.73
CA THR A 93 -2.16 -0.57 -13.03
C THR A 93 -1.28 -1.74 -13.43
N ALA A 94 -1.63 -2.46 -14.49
CA ALA A 94 -0.79 -3.54 -15.01
C ALA A 94 0.61 -3.06 -15.43
N THR A 95 0.74 -1.79 -15.84
CA THR A 95 2.00 -1.18 -16.25
C THR A 95 2.75 -0.48 -15.11
N HIS A 96 2.04 -0.15 -14.02
CA HIS A 96 2.60 0.50 -12.83
C HIS A 96 2.03 -0.16 -11.57
N PRO A 97 2.46 -1.40 -11.27
CA PRO A 97 1.97 -2.13 -10.10
C PRO A 97 2.45 -1.45 -8.82
N MET A 98 1.59 -1.42 -7.80
CA MET A 98 1.86 -0.78 -6.53
C MET A 98 1.68 -1.75 -5.37
N THR A 99 2.48 -1.57 -4.33
CA THR A 99 2.35 -2.22 -3.02
C THR A 99 2.25 -1.16 -1.93
N LEU A 100 2.11 -1.58 -0.66
CA LEU A 100 2.11 -0.71 0.49
C LEU A 100 3.38 -0.96 1.32
N GLN A 101 4.18 0.09 1.50
CA GLN A 101 5.35 0.05 2.36
C GLN A 101 5.00 0.60 3.75
N LEU A 102 5.45 -0.10 4.77
CA LEU A 102 5.33 0.25 6.18
C LEU A 102 6.66 0.80 6.65
N PHE A 103 6.62 1.95 7.31
CA PHE A 103 7.79 2.67 7.81
C PHE A 103 7.68 2.83 9.32
N PHE A 104 8.72 2.40 10.03
CA PHE A 104 8.85 2.50 11.47
C PHE A 104 10.14 3.25 11.79
N MET A 105 10.02 4.42 12.43
CA MET A 105 11.15 5.24 12.82
C MET A 105 11.37 5.17 14.32
N PHE A 106 12.59 4.83 14.73
CA PHE A 106 12.99 4.70 16.13
C PHE A 106 14.01 5.76 16.51
N TYR A 107 13.90 6.27 17.73
CA TYR A 107 14.97 7.02 18.38
C TYR A 107 15.48 6.21 19.57
N GLY A 108 16.72 5.74 19.51
CA GLY A 108 17.23 4.70 20.37
C GLY A 108 16.44 3.39 20.17
N ASP A 109 15.84 2.88 21.24
CA ASP A 109 15.01 1.67 21.19
C ASP A 109 13.50 1.94 21.06
N ARG A 110 13.06 3.21 21.05
CA ARG A 110 11.62 3.54 21.09
C ARG A 110 11.08 3.93 19.73
N LEU A 111 9.95 3.34 19.36
CA LEU A 111 9.20 3.73 18.17
C LEU A 111 8.69 5.15 18.35
N HIS A 112 9.12 6.04 17.47
CA HIS A 112 8.74 7.44 17.45
C HIS A 112 7.65 7.72 16.41
N THR A 113 7.71 7.05 15.27
CA THR A 113 6.76 7.29 14.18
C THR A 113 6.49 6.01 13.41
N PHE A 114 5.22 5.83 13.04
CA PHE A 114 4.78 4.82 12.10
C PHE A 114 4.01 5.49 10.97
N THR A 115 4.35 5.16 9.72
CA THR A 115 3.59 5.56 8.54
C THR A 115 3.48 4.41 7.56
N SER A 116 2.52 4.51 6.65
CA SER A 116 2.36 3.57 5.54
C SER A 116 2.14 4.35 4.25
N THR A 117 2.89 4.04 3.21
CA THR A 117 2.89 4.79 1.95
C THR A 117 2.82 3.81 0.78
N PRO A 118 1.91 4.01 -0.19
CA PRO A 118 1.93 3.27 -1.44
C PRO A 118 3.24 3.51 -2.19
N ARG A 119 3.85 2.44 -2.71
CA ARG A 119 5.04 2.54 -3.56
C ARG A 119 4.94 1.63 -4.79
N PRO A 120 5.65 1.95 -5.89
CA PRO A 120 5.79 1.03 -7.01
C PRO A 120 6.44 -0.28 -6.58
N LEU A 121 5.96 -1.39 -7.13
CA LEU A 121 6.66 -2.66 -7.16
C LEU A 121 7.75 -2.57 -8.23
N GLU A 122 9.01 -2.73 -7.83
CA GLU A 122 10.17 -2.81 -8.73
C GLU A 122 10.38 -4.22 -9.28
#